data_AF-A0AAD7UH87-F1
#
_entry.id   AF-A0AAD7UH87-F1
#
_cell.length_a   1.000
_cell.length_b   1.000
_cell.length_c   1.000
_cell.angle_alpha   90.00
_cell.angle_beta   90.00
_cell.angle_gamma   90.00
#
_symmetry.space_group_name_H-M   'P 1'
#
loop_
_entity.id
_entity.type
_entity.pdbx_description
1 polymer ?
#
loop_
_entity_poly.entity_id
_entity_poly.type
_entity_poly.pdbx_seq_one_letter_code
_entity_poly.pdbx_strand_id
1 'polypeptide(L)'
;MRWLVVLSAARGLPGGFNLGDEAIIREIYSSAGSVFEWGLGDSTHIAAEVGVKRYKGVDSSATWVDNVREKAPAHFELVHVNIGRLGAWGHPESKNATPSFAAYTMGPLTGELPFDVYLVDGRFRVAATAAAFLHASAGGKRCLGPARLFMLVPIRLFWA
;
A
#
# COMPACT_ATOMS: atom_id res chain seq x y z
N MET A 1 11.67 14.81 11.71
CA MET A 1 10.96 13.79 10.92
C MET A 1 11.69 12.47 11.15
N ARG A 2 11.03 11.44 11.70
CA ARG A 2 11.67 10.14 11.98
C ARG A 2 10.99 9.09 11.12
N TRP A 3 11.69 8.64 10.09
CA TRP A 3 11.23 7.55 9.24
C TRP A 3 11.58 6.23 9.91
N LEU A 4 10.58 5.40 10.14
CA LEU A 4 10.79 3.99 10.44
C LEU A 4 10.51 3.23 9.16
N VAL A 5 11.55 2.71 8.52
CA VAL A 5 11.44 1.75 7.41
C VAL A 5 11.61 0.37 8.01
N VAL A 6 10.53 -0.39 8.07
CA VAL A 6 10.60 -1.82 8.42
C VAL A 6 10.55 -2.59 7.10
N LEU A 7 11.56 -3.42 6.88
CA LEU A 7 11.60 -4.39 5.80
C LEU A 7 11.30 -5.75 6.43
N SER A 8 10.16 -6.35 6.12
CA SER A 8 9.93 -7.75 6.46
C SER A 8 10.40 -8.65 5.32
N ALA A 9 11.22 -9.64 5.69
CA ALA A 9 11.59 -10.76 4.84
C ALA A 9 10.60 -11.90 5.10
N ALA A 10 9.44 -11.88 4.44
CA ALA A 10 8.46 -12.95 4.60
C ALA A 10 9.08 -14.33 4.30
N ARG A 11 9.20 -15.17 5.34
CA ARG A 11 9.28 -16.63 5.22
C ARG A 11 7.89 -17.19 5.50
N GLY A 12 7.01 -17.07 4.52
CA GLY A 12 5.61 -17.51 4.59
C GLY A 12 5.11 -17.99 3.22
N LEU A 13 3.93 -18.59 3.20
CA LEU A 13 3.26 -19.11 1.99
C LEU A 13 3.18 -18.03 0.89
N PRO A 14 3.14 -18.42 -0.40
CA PRO A 14 3.07 -17.45 -1.49
C PRO A 14 1.81 -16.58 -1.38
N GLY A 15 2.01 -15.28 -1.16
CA GLY A 15 0.97 -14.25 -1.27
C GLY A 15 0.31 -13.76 0.02
N GLY A 16 0.77 -14.16 1.21
CA GLY A 16 0.18 -13.72 2.48
C GLY A 16 1.21 -13.35 3.55
N PHE A 17 0.76 -12.64 4.58
CA PHE A 17 1.57 -12.37 5.77
C PHE A 17 1.89 -13.65 6.53
N ASN A 18 3.05 -13.69 7.18
CA ASN A 18 3.22 -14.62 8.30
C ASN A 18 2.65 -13.97 9.57
N LEU A 19 2.36 -14.77 10.60
CA LEU A 19 1.78 -14.28 11.86
C LEU A 19 2.58 -13.13 12.51
N GLY A 20 3.91 -13.11 12.33
CA GLY A 20 4.75 -12.02 12.82
C GLY A 20 4.53 -10.71 12.04
N ASP A 21 4.39 -10.78 10.72
CA ASP A 21 4.08 -9.62 9.88
C ASP A 21 2.70 -9.04 10.21
N GLU A 22 1.70 -9.91 10.40
CA GLU A 22 0.35 -9.48 10.82
C GLU A 22 0.36 -8.74 12.15
N ALA A 23 1.10 -9.27 13.14
CA ALA A 23 1.21 -8.63 14.45
C ALA A 23 1.84 -7.24 14.37
N ILE A 24 2.91 -7.09 13.58
CA ILE A 24 3.60 -5.80 13.38
C ILE A 24 2.67 -4.80 12.67
N ILE A 25 1.97 -5.21 11.61
CA ILE A 25 1.03 -4.35 10.89
C ILE A 25 -0.10 -3.92 11.83
N ARG A 26 -0.67 -4.86 12.59
CA ARG A 26 -1.75 -4.58 13.54
C ARG A 26 -1.32 -3.55 14.57
N GLU A 27 -0.12 -3.69 15.14
CA GLU A 27 0.43 -2.71 16.09
C GLU A 27 0.56 -1.31 15.46
N ILE A 28 1.14 -1.24 14.26
CA ILE A 28 1.35 0.02 13.54
C ILE A 28 0.00 0.68 13.22
N TYR A 29 -0.93 -0.05 12.61
CA TYR A 29 -2.24 0.47 12.18
C TYR A 29 -3.12 0.87 13.37
N SER A 30 -3.03 0.16 14.49
CA SER A 30 -3.75 0.54 15.72
C SER A 30 -3.34 1.91 16.26
N SER A 31 -2.14 2.39 15.91
CA SER A 31 -1.63 3.70 16.32
C SER A 31 -1.74 4.78 15.23
N ALA A 32 -2.26 4.45 14.04
CA ALA A 32 -2.31 5.34 12.89
C ALA A 32 -3.69 6.01 12.74
N GLY A 33 -3.72 7.32 12.55
CA GLY A 33 -4.95 8.04 12.19
C GLY A 33 -5.32 7.86 10.72
N SER A 34 -4.30 7.67 9.87
CA SER A 34 -4.45 7.50 8.44
C SER A 34 -3.46 6.53 7.80
N VAL A 35 -3.94 5.68 6.89
CA VAL A 35 -3.15 4.65 6.18
C VAL A 35 -3.34 4.78 4.68
N PHE A 36 -2.25 4.65 3.93
CA PHE A 36 -2.24 4.49 2.48
C PHE A 36 -1.61 3.15 2.08
N GLU A 37 -2.26 2.38 1.20
CA GLU A 37 -1.71 1.10 0.70
C GLU A 37 -1.51 1.12 -0.83
N TRP A 38 -0.34 0.67 -1.30
CA TRP A 38 -0.22 0.08 -2.63
C TRP A 38 -0.28 -1.43 -2.48
N GLY A 39 -1.23 -2.06 -3.18
CA GLY A 39 -1.57 -3.47 -3.01
C GLY A 39 -2.59 -3.65 -1.88
N LEU A 40 -3.77 -4.18 -2.21
CA LEU A 40 -4.83 -4.44 -1.24
C LEU A 40 -4.81 -5.90 -0.80
N GLY A 41 -5.35 -6.23 0.38
CA GLY A 41 -5.46 -7.60 0.85
C GLY A 41 -5.66 -7.72 2.35
N ASP A 42 -4.96 -8.66 3.00
CA ASP A 42 -5.09 -8.91 4.43
C ASP A 42 -4.73 -7.69 5.29
N SER A 43 -3.80 -6.84 4.84
CA SER A 43 -3.46 -5.58 5.52
C SER A 43 -4.66 -4.63 5.56
N THR A 44 -5.41 -4.58 4.46
CA THR A 44 -6.64 -3.79 4.36
C THR A 44 -7.67 -4.28 5.37
N HIS A 45 -7.80 -5.60 5.57
CA HIS A 45 -8.70 -6.18 6.57
C HIS A 45 -8.22 -5.90 8.00
N ILE A 46 -6.91 -5.97 8.27
CA ILE A 46 -6.34 -5.57 9.56
C ILE A 46 -6.65 -4.09 9.84
N ALA A 47 -6.51 -3.20 8.85
CA ALA A 47 -6.84 -1.78 8.99
C ALA A 47 -8.30 -1.56 9.37
N ALA A 48 -9.21 -2.34 8.79
CA ALA A 48 -10.63 -2.33 9.12
C ALA A 48 -10.88 -2.80 10.56
N GLU A 49 -10.28 -3.92 10.96
CA GLU A 49 -10.43 -4.51 12.30
C GLU A 49 -9.93 -3.59 13.42
N VAL A 50 -8.79 -2.93 13.22
CA VAL A 50 -8.25 -1.99 14.23
C VAL A 50 -8.90 -0.60 14.15
N GLY A 51 -9.79 -0.38 13.18
CA GLY A 51 -10.62 0.81 13.10
C GLY A 51 -9.91 2.07 12.58
N VAL A 52 -8.99 1.92 11.62
CA VAL A 52 -8.34 3.06 10.94
C VAL A 52 -9.41 4.04 10.40
N LYS A 53 -9.23 5.33 10.72
CA LYS A 53 -10.25 6.35 10.43
C LYS A 53 -10.19 6.86 8.99
N ARG A 54 -8.99 7.15 8.49
CA ARG A 54 -8.77 7.54 7.10
C ARG A 54 -7.95 6.48 6.39
N TYR A 55 -8.53 5.84 5.39
CA TYR A 55 -7.87 4.78 4.66
C TYR A 55 -8.06 4.99 3.16
N LYS A 56 -6.95 4.85 2.41
CA LYS A 56 -6.98 4.81 0.95
C LYS A 56 -6.03 3.74 0.46
N GLY A 57 -6.41 2.97 -0.54
CA GLY A 57 -5.50 1.99 -1.11
C GLY A 57 -5.74 1.77 -2.59
N VAL A 58 -4.71 1.33 -3.29
CA VAL A 58 -4.73 1.10 -4.73
C VAL A 58 -4.31 -0.32 -5.08
N ASP A 59 -5.06 -0.95 -5.99
CA ASP A 59 -4.66 -2.20 -6.62
C ASP A 59 -4.79 -2.14 -8.14
N SER A 60 -4.02 -3.00 -8.80
CA SER A 60 -4.00 -3.18 -10.25
C SER A 60 -5.13 -4.08 -10.75
N SER A 61 -5.63 -4.98 -9.90
CA SER A 61 -6.64 -5.98 -10.26
C SER A 61 -8.04 -5.52 -9.84
N ALA A 62 -8.91 -5.21 -10.81
CA ALA A 62 -10.31 -4.85 -10.53
C ALA A 62 -11.03 -5.90 -9.68
N THR A 63 -10.93 -7.18 -10.07
CA THR A 63 -11.53 -8.30 -9.34
C THR A 63 -11.04 -8.38 -7.90
N TRP A 64 -9.75 -8.07 -7.66
CA TRP A 64 -9.21 -8.09 -6.31
C TRP A 64 -9.71 -6.91 -5.47
N VAL A 65 -9.81 -5.71 -6.07
CA VAL A 65 -10.42 -4.55 -5.42
C VAL A 65 -11.85 -4.86 -4.98
N ASP A 66 -12.64 -5.51 -5.84
CA ASP A 66 -14.02 -5.89 -5.53
C ASP A 66 -14.08 -6.90 -4.37
N ASN A 67 -13.25 -7.94 -4.40
CA ASN A 67 -13.16 -8.93 -3.31
C ASN A 67 -12.80 -8.28 -1.96
N VAL A 68 -11.86 -7.34 -1.94
CA VAL A 68 -11.47 -6.63 -0.70
C VAL A 68 -12.60 -5.71 -0.24
N ARG A 69 -13.28 -5.04 -1.18
CA ARG A 69 -14.39 -4.12 -0.90
C ARG A 69 -15.54 -4.79 -0.17
N GLU A 70 -15.85 -6.05 -0.46
CA GLU A 70 -16.93 -6.79 0.20
C GLU A 70 -16.80 -6.86 1.73
N LYS A 71 -15.55 -6.82 2.23
CA LYS A 71 -15.25 -6.93 3.67
C LYS A 71 -14.68 -5.63 4.26
N ALA A 72 -14.45 -4.61 3.43
CA ALA A 72 -13.92 -3.34 3.86
C ALA A 72 -15.06 -2.39 4.30
N PRO A 73 -14.82 -1.52 5.30
CA PRO A 73 -15.76 -0.48 5.66
C PRO A 73 -16.06 0.45 4.48
N ALA A 74 -17.30 0.95 4.38
CA ALA A 74 -17.71 1.81 3.27
C ALA A 74 -16.93 3.15 3.18
N HIS A 75 -16.31 3.59 4.28
CA HIS A 75 -15.49 4.80 4.31
C HIS A 75 -14.05 4.59 3.81
N PHE A 76 -13.64 3.35 3.52
CA PHE A 76 -12.33 3.07 2.92
C PHE A 76 -12.36 3.40 1.43
N GLU A 77 -11.41 4.21 0.98
CA GLU A 77 -11.29 4.55 -0.44
C GLU A 77 -10.41 3.51 -1.15
N LEU A 78 -11.05 2.54 -1.80
CA LEU A 78 -10.37 1.51 -2.58
C LEU A 78 -10.38 1.88 -4.06
N VAL A 79 -9.19 2.02 -4.65
CA VAL A 79 -8.98 2.48 -6.01
C VAL A 79 -8.44 1.35 -6.88
N HIS A 80 -9.11 1.09 -8.00
CA HIS A 80 -8.56 0.26 -9.06
C HIS A 80 -7.85 1.14 -10.09
N VAL A 81 -6.61 0.79 -10.44
CA VAL A 81 -5.90 1.41 -11.57
C VAL A 81 -5.51 0.34 -12.57
N ASN A 82 -6.09 0.41 -13.77
CA ASN A 82 -5.73 -0.44 -14.89
C ASN A 82 -4.32 -0.11 -15.38
N ILE A 83 -3.42 -1.09 -15.30
CA ILE A 83 -2.02 -0.99 -15.77
C ILE A 83 -1.74 -1.89 -16.98
N GLY A 84 -2.80 -2.24 -17.72
CA GLY A 84 -2.77 -3.17 -18.83
C GLY A 84 -3.19 -4.58 -18.44
N ARG A 85 -3.00 -5.53 -19.36
CA ARG A 85 -3.26 -6.95 -19.11
C ARG A 85 -2.36 -7.44 -17.96
N LEU A 86 -2.92 -8.22 -17.06
CA LEU A 86 -2.24 -8.68 -15.85
C LEU A 86 -1.94 -10.18 -15.95
N GLY A 87 -0.74 -10.57 -15.55
CA GLY A 87 -0.37 -11.93 -15.19
C GLY A 87 -0.58 -12.19 -13.70
N ALA A 88 0.20 -13.13 -13.15
CA ALA A 88 0.12 -13.48 -11.74
C ALA A 88 0.40 -12.27 -10.83
N TRP A 89 -0.34 -12.18 -9.73
CA TRP A 89 -0.15 -11.16 -8.67
C TRP A 89 -0.22 -9.71 -9.17
N GLY A 90 -1.08 -9.46 -10.16
CA GLY A 90 -1.30 -8.13 -10.72
C GLY A 90 -0.10 -7.59 -11.50
N HIS A 91 0.87 -8.42 -11.87
CA HIS A 91 2.00 -7.96 -12.68
C HIS A 91 1.53 -7.66 -14.11
N PRO A 92 1.85 -6.50 -14.70
CA PRO A 92 1.47 -6.25 -16.08
C PRO A 92 2.20 -7.21 -17.02
N GLU A 93 1.50 -7.83 -17.97
CA GLU A 93 2.09 -8.71 -18.98
C GLU A 93 3.10 -7.96 -19.87
N SER A 94 2.88 -6.66 -20.08
CA SER A 94 3.81 -5.78 -20.80
C SER A 94 4.65 -4.95 -19.84
N LYS A 95 5.95 -4.90 -20.08
CA LYS A 95 6.90 -4.03 -19.35
C LYS A 95 7.08 -2.65 -19.99
N ASN A 96 6.36 -2.37 -21.08
CA ASN A 96 6.47 -1.08 -21.76
C ASN A 96 6.01 0.04 -20.82
N ALA A 97 6.86 1.05 -20.65
CA ALA A 97 6.51 2.20 -19.84
C ALA A 97 5.28 2.88 -20.44
N THR A 98 4.25 3.06 -19.60
CA THR A 98 2.98 3.68 -19.98
C THR A 98 2.61 4.73 -18.94
N PRO A 99 1.83 5.76 -19.31
CA PRO A 99 1.29 6.73 -18.35
C PRO A 99 0.49 6.07 -17.22
N SER A 100 -0.10 4.90 -17.45
CA SER A 100 -0.83 4.13 -16.45
C SER A 100 0.03 3.68 -15.26
N PHE A 101 1.35 3.50 -15.43
CA PHE A 101 2.22 3.14 -14.31
C PHE A 101 2.38 4.32 -13.34
N ALA A 102 2.49 5.53 -13.86
CA ALA A 102 2.48 6.75 -13.04
C ALA A 102 1.09 7.01 -12.43
N ALA A 103 0.02 6.68 -13.17
CA ALA A 103 -1.34 6.74 -12.63
C ALA A 103 -1.53 5.80 -11.43
N TYR A 104 -0.92 4.60 -11.44
CA TYR A 104 -0.97 3.66 -10.31
C TYR A 104 -0.19 4.19 -9.10
N THR A 105 1.00 4.75 -9.31
CA THR A 105 1.89 5.13 -8.21
C THR A 105 1.55 6.50 -7.60
N MET A 106 1.28 7.50 -8.42
CA MET A 106 1.08 8.89 -7.98
C MET A 106 -0.38 9.35 -8.03
N GLY A 107 -1.19 8.79 -8.93
CA GLY A 107 -2.57 9.21 -9.15
C GLY A 107 -3.42 9.24 -7.86
N PRO A 108 -3.50 8.14 -7.10
CA PRO A 108 -4.26 8.07 -5.85
C PRO A 108 -3.79 9.02 -4.74
N LEU A 109 -2.59 9.58 -4.83
CA LEU A 109 -2.05 10.55 -3.86
C LEU A 109 -2.35 12.00 -4.26
N THR A 110 -2.86 12.24 -5.47
CA THR A 110 -3.05 13.60 -5.98
C THR A 110 -4.17 14.30 -5.21
N GLY A 111 -3.84 15.44 -4.58
CA GLY A 111 -4.79 16.21 -3.77
C GLY A 111 -5.00 15.69 -2.35
N GLU A 112 -4.35 14.58 -1.98
CA GLU A 112 -4.42 14.03 -0.62
C GLU A 112 -3.53 14.80 0.35
N LEU A 113 -3.91 14.79 1.63
CA LEU A 113 -2.98 15.13 2.71
C LEU A 113 -2.07 13.93 2.99
N PRO A 114 -0.82 14.17 3.46
CA PRO A 114 0.07 13.12 3.92
C PRO A 114 -0.63 12.15 4.88
N PHE A 115 -0.39 10.86 4.68
CA PHE A 115 -0.82 9.79 5.57
C PHE A 115 0.20 9.55 6.69
N ASP A 116 -0.27 9.01 7.81
CA ASP A 116 0.60 8.61 8.93
C ASP A 116 1.39 7.36 8.58
N VAL A 117 0.79 6.44 7.83
CA VAL A 117 1.41 5.21 7.39
C VAL A 117 1.24 5.00 5.90
N TYR A 118 2.31 4.56 5.24
CA TYR A 118 2.27 4.05 3.87
C TYR A 118 2.72 2.61 3.88
N LEU A 119 1.94 1.73 3.28
CA LEU A 119 2.30 0.34 3.02
C LEU A 119 2.56 0.14 1.53
N VAL A 120 3.73 -0.38 1.21
CA VAL A 120 4.10 -0.75 -0.17
C VAL A 120 4.17 -2.27 -0.27
N ASP A 121 3.12 -2.91 -0.80
CA ASP A 121 3.10 -4.36 -1.09
C ASP A 121 2.54 -4.71 -2.49
N GLY A 122 2.12 -3.70 -3.25
CA GLY A 122 1.60 -3.84 -4.60
C GLY A 122 2.68 -3.87 -5.68
N ARG A 123 2.36 -3.27 -6.84
CA ARG A 123 3.28 -3.16 -7.99
C ARG A 123 4.14 -1.90 -7.94
N PHE A 124 5.19 -1.87 -8.76
CA PHE A 124 6.11 -0.74 -8.91
C PHE A 124 6.72 -0.25 -7.60
N ARG A 125 7.11 -1.17 -6.72
CA ARG A 125 7.46 -0.88 -5.31
C ARG A 125 8.53 0.19 -5.10
N VAL A 126 9.55 0.25 -5.96
CA VAL A 126 10.56 1.32 -5.92
C VAL A 126 9.93 2.69 -6.18
N ALA A 127 9.09 2.79 -7.23
CA ALA A 127 8.39 4.03 -7.56
C ALA A 127 7.32 4.40 -6.51
N ALA A 128 6.57 3.42 -5.99
CA ALA A 128 5.61 3.61 -4.90
C ALA A 128 6.32 4.11 -3.61
N THR A 129 7.49 3.57 -3.30
CA THR A 129 8.30 4.05 -2.17
C THR A 129 8.74 5.49 -2.37
N ALA A 130 9.25 5.84 -3.56
CA ALA A 130 9.63 7.22 -3.87
C ALA A 130 8.42 8.16 -3.80
N ALA A 131 7.26 7.74 -4.29
CA ALA A 131 5.99 8.46 -4.19
C ALA A 131 5.60 8.71 -2.74
N ALA A 132 5.70 7.69 -1.87
CA ALA A 132 5.44 7.81 -0.44
C ALA A 132 6.34 8.86 0.21
N PHE A 133 7.65 8.82 -0.06
CA PHE A 133 8.60 9.81 0.44
C PHE A 133 8.26 11.22 -0.02
N LEU A 134 7.97 11.41 -1.30
CA LEU A 134 7.61 12.73 -1.85
C LEU A 134 6.32 13.27 -1.23
N HIS A 135 5.28 12.44 -1.18
CA HIS A 135 3.97 12.83 -0.66
C HIS A 135 4.02 13.14 0.84
N ALA A 136 4.70 12.30 1.63
CA ALA A 136 4.87 12.55 3.06
C ALA A 136 5.79 13.76 3.35
N SER A 137 6.72 14.09 2.46
CA SER A 137 7.60 15.26 2.61
C SER A 137 6.93 16.57 2.17
N ALA A 138 5.91 16.51 1.31
CA ALA A 138 5.14 17.69 0.90
C ALA A 138 4.38 18.35 2.06
N GLY A 139 4.17 17.62 3.16
CA GLY A 139 3.54 18.09 4.40
C GLY A 139 4.37 19.02 5.28
N GLY A 140 5.28 19.80 4.70
CA GLY A 140 6.16 20.74 5.42
C GLY A 140 5.38 21.53 6.49
N LYS A 141 5.52 21.10 7.74
CA LYS A 141 4.91 21.64 8.98
C LYS A 141 3.50 21.19 9.39
N ARG A 142 2.86 20.18 8.78
CA ARG A 142 1.47 19.78 9.16
C ARG A 142 1.22 18.34 9.60
N CYS A 143 2.19 17.43 9.49
CA CYS A 143 2.04 16.12 10.13
C CYS A 143 2.14 16.33 11.64
N LEU A 144 1.01 16.24 12.35
CA LEU A 144 0.92 16.36 13.82
C LEU A 144 1.61 15.18 14.55
N GLY A 145 2.26 14.28 13.82
CA GLY A 145 3.12 13.21 14.30
C GLY A 145 4.15 12.75 13.25
N PRO A 146 5.08 11.85 13.60
CA PRO A 146 6.04 11.30 12.65
C PRO A 146 5.34 10.35 11.66
N ALA A 147 5.39 10.66 10.36
CA ALA A 147 5.00 9.71 9.32
C ALA A 147 5.90 8.46 9.36
N ARG A 148 5.30 7.28 9.27
CA ARG A 148 5.96 5.98 9.28
C ARG A 148 5.81 5.34 7.89
N LEU A 149 6.90 4.85 7.32
CA LEU A 149 6.88 4.24 5.99
C LEU A 149 7.16 2.74 6.13
N PHE A 150 6.16 1.90 5.90
CA PHE A 150 6.33 0.45 5.98
C PHE A 150 6.48 -0.13 4.58
N MET A 151 7.60 -0.81 4.31
CA MET A 151 7.81 -1.46 3.02
C MET A 151 7.89 -2.96 3.22
N LEU A 152 6.87 -3.67 2.74
CA LEU A 152 6.90 -5.12 2.69
C LEU A 152 7.56 -5.55 1.39
N VAL A 153 8.69 -6.24 1.53
CA VAL A 153 9.44 -6.79 0.41
C VAL A 153 9.52 -8.30 0.61
N PRO A 154 8.62 -9.11 0.04
CA PRO A 154 8.99 -10.45 -0.39
C PRO A 154 10.25 -10.38 -1.25
N ILE A 155 11.39 -10.67 -0.64
CA ILE A 155 12.73 -10.68 -1.25
C ILE A 155 12.82 -11.61 -2.48
N ARG A 156 11.82 -12.47 -2.71
CA ARG A 156 11.85 -13.49 -3.77
C ARG A 156 11.40 -13.05 -5.18
N LEU A 157 10.93 -11.82 -5.40
CA LEU A 157 10.34 -11.44 -6.69
C LEU A 157 11.09 -10.34 -7.46
N PHE A 158 12.33 -10.02 -7.10
CA PHE A 158 13.14 -9.11 -7.93
C PHE A 158 13.64 -9.72 -9.26
N TRP A 159 13.47 -11.04 -9.47
CA TRP A 159 14.00 -11.74 -10.66
C TRP A 159 13.10 -12.90 -11.13
N ALA A 160 11.86 -12.60 -11.53
CA ALA A 160 11.09 -13.46 -12.42
C ALA A 160 10.36 -12.59 -13.46
#